data_AF-A0A453JD65-F1
#
_entry.id   AF-A0A453JD65-F1
#
_cell.length_a   1.000
_cell.length_b   1.000
_cell.length_c   1.000
_cell.angle_alpha   90.00
_cell.angle_beta   90.00
_cell.angle_gamma   90.00
#
_symmetry.space_group_name_H-M   'P 1'
#
loop_
_entity.id
_entity.type
_entity.pdbx_description
1 polymer ?
#
loop_
_entity_poly.entity_id
_entity_poly.type
_entity_poly.pdbx_seq_one_letter_code
_entity_poly.pdbx_strand_id
1 'polypeptide(L)'
;KRSVTFVTRDDSDMAEKAARWGDLHEFGDMAWLPQLRKVIYREDDRVAIKTVGDGLNDHLGFRSNPTAPLISGRVTMELLEKNINAIARCKAANATVSLFETVAYGFTNNGSMFTGYPVVGFQHQIQASGACLGSQEDALLTSCAWDPRIRGTFFYTNGYSIALSRVPAFIADMQQLRDRSPLSFCGIDASVGMLLRYVKASSAYLGKPEDSIDFDISYYRSYSKGEPNPHYDVLDELQQMALHKYSAIPHWGKNRNFAFEGTMAKHPKADKFLEVKQRYDPDGIFSSEWSDQVLGINGSPAIFEKHCAIEGMCICSDDSHCAPEEGYYCLPGKVYTDARVCSFQPAF
;
A
#
# COMPACT_ATOMS: atom_id res chain seq x y z
N LYS A 1 -16.08 -22.80 -7.45
CA LYS A 1 -15.97 -22.13 -6.13
C LYS A 1 -14.50 -21.83 -5.87
N ARG A 2 -14.18 -21.05 -4.85
CA ARG A 2 -12.81 -20.87 -4.35
C ARG A 2 -12.62 -21.64 -3.06
N SER A 3 -11.39 -21.97 -2.73
CA SER A 3 -10.96 -22.58 -1.48
C SER A 3 -9.79 -21.75 -0.95
N VAL A 4 -10.01 -21.03 0.15
CA VAL A 4 -9.06 -20.04 0.68
C VAL A 4 -8.49 -20.51 2.01
N THR A 5 -7.17 -20.45 2.14
CA THR A 5 -6.42 -20.67 3.38
C THR A 5 -5.38 -19.57 3.54
N PHE A 6 -5.25 -19.03 4.75
CA PHE A 6 -4.14 -18.15 5.09
C PHE A 6 -3.09 -18.90 5.90
N VAL A 7 -1.83 -18.75 5.52
CA VAL A 7 -0.68 -19.38 6.20
C VAL A 7 0.36 -18.31 6.51
N THR A 8 0.57 -18.05 7.80
CA THR A 8 1.61 -17.12 8.26
C THR A 8 2.91 -17.89 8.49
N ARG A 9 4.01 -17.42 7.89
CA ARG A 9 5.36 -18.02 8.03
C ARG A 9 6.41 -16.91 8.23
N ASP A 10 7.62 -17.29 8.62
CA ASP A 10 8.76 -16.37 8.63
C ASP A 10 9.09 -15.92 7.20
N ASP A 11 9.60 -14.69 7.05
CA ASP A 11 9.87 -14.07 5.75
C ASP A 11 11.19 -14.50 5.07
N SER A 12 11.84 -15.54 5.60
CA SER A 12 13.14 -16.02 5.11
C SER A 12 13.11 -16.57 3.68
N ASP A 13 11.97 -17.12 3.24
CA ASP A 13 11.77 -17.66 1.89
C ASP A 13 11.04 -16.69 0.94
N MET A 14 10.67 -15.49 1.42
CA MET A 14 9.79 -14.56 0.72
C MET A 14 10.33 -14.17 -0.67
N ALA A 15 11.62 -13.89 -0.79
CA ALA A 15 12.23 -13.47 -2.05
C ALA A 15 12.11 -14.56 -3.13
N GLU A 16 12.23 -15.84 -2.77
CA GLU A 16 12.03 -16.95 -3.71
C GLU A 16 10.54 -17.20 -3.98
N LYS A 17 9.72 -17.22 -2.92
CA LYS A 17 8.29 -17.54 -3.02
C LYS A 17 7.50 -16.49 -3.79
N ALA A 18 7.80 -15.21 -3.60
CA ALA A 18 7.09 -14.12 -4.26
C ALA A 18 7.14 -14.26 -5.79
N ALA A 19 8.24 -14.73 -6.37
CA ALA A 19 8.32 -14.89 -7.83
C ALA A 19 7.45 -16.04 -8.38
N ARG A 20 6.97 -16.96 -7.53
CA ARG A 20 6.28 -18.19 -7.95
C ARG A 20 4.87 -18.34 -7.38
N TRP A 21 4.50 -17.61 -6.33
CA TRP A 21 3.24 -17.84 -5.61
C TRP A 21 2.01 -17.69 -6.51
N GLY A 22 2.00 -16.71 -7.42
CA GLY A 22 0.92 -16.51 -8.38
C GLY A 22 0.78 -17.63 -9.42
N ASP A 23 1.82 -18.44 -9.65
CA ASP A 23 1.74 -19.64 -10.49
C ASP A 23 1.30 -20.88 -9.68
N LEU A 24 1.52 -20.86 -8.36
CA LEU A 24 1.13 -21.95 -7.46
C LEU A 24 -0.35 -21.89 -7.07
N HIS A 25 -0.90 -20.69 -6.93
CA HIS A 25 -2.28 -20.45 -6.49
C HIS A 25 -2.99 -19.48 -7.43
N GLU A 26 -4.07 -19.93 -8.07
CA GLU A 26 -4.75 -19.19 -9.16
C GLU A 26 -5.15 -17.76 -8.76
N PHE A 27 -5.52 -17.57 -7.49
CA PHE A 27 -5.88 -16.26 -6.95
C PHE A 27 -5.05 -15.87 -5.72
N GLY A 28 -3.88 -16.48 -5.54
CA GLY A 28 -3.02 -16.25 -4.38
C GLY A 28 -2.47 -14.83 -4.34
N ASP A 29 -2.28 -14.32 -3.13
CA ASP A 29 -1.53 -13.10 -2.84
C ASP A 29 -0.75 -13.25 -1.53
N MET A 30 0.05 -12.26 -1.19
CA MET A 30 0.88 -12.25 0.02
C MET A 30 0.73 -10.90 0.73
N ALA A 31 0.75 -10.90 2.06
CA ALA A 31 0.95 -9.70 2.85
C ALA A 31 2.24 -9.85 3.67
N TRP A 32 3.22 -8.99 3.42
CA TRP A 32 4.48 -8.97 4.17
C TRP A 32 4.36 -8.08 5.40
N LEU A 33 4.68 -8.64 6.57
CA LEU A 33 4.76 -7.98 7.87
C LEU A 33 6.24 -7.79 8.24
N PRO A 34 6.92 -6.79 7.65
CA PRO A 34 8.36 -6.59 7.79
C PRO A 34 8.83 -6.46 9.23
N GLN A 35 8.12 -5.73 10.10
CA GLN A 35 8.59 -5.57 11.49
C GLN A 35 8.49 -6.91 12.25
N LEU A 36 7.45 -7.69 11.99
CA LEU A 36 7.26 -9.02 12.57
C LEU A 36 8.10 -10.12 11.91
N ARG A 37 8.80 -9.83 10.82
CA ARG A 37 9.57 -10.79 9.99
C ARG A 37 8.71 -11.94 9.48
N LYS A 38 7.46 -11.66 9.14
CA LYS A 38 6.48 -12.67 8.73
C LYS A 38 5.86 -12.33 7.38
N VAL A 39 5.42 -13.35 6.68
CA VAL A 39 4.57 -13.24 5.50
C VAL A 39 3.29 -14.03 5.74
N ILE A 40 2.16 -13.38 5.49
CA ILE A 40 0.86 -14.03 5.39
C ILE A 40 0.68 -14.44 3.93
N TYR A 41 0.70 -15.74 3.67
CA TYR A 41 0.45 -16.31 2.36
C TYR A 41 -1.03 -16.65 2.21
N ARG A 42 -1.70 -16.14 1.16
CA ARG A 42 -3.06 -16.58 0.81
C ARG A 42 -2.98 -17.68 -0.24
N GLU A 43 -3.25 -18.91 0.19
CA GLU A 43 -3.47 -20.05 -0.69
C GLU A 43 -4.92 -19.97 -1.17
N ASP A 44 -5.13 -19.77 -2.47
CA ASP A 44 -6.46 -19.49 -2.99
C ASP A 44 -6.64 -20.06 -4.39
N ASP A 45 -7.41 -21.14 -4.44
CA ASP A 45 -7.55 -21.95 -5.63
C ASP A 45 -9.00 -22.20 -6.01
N ARG A 46 -9.20 -22.36 -7.31
CA ARG A 46 -10.47 -22.81 -7.87
C ARG A 46 -10.73 -24.26 -7.50
N VAL A 47 -11.95 -24.51 -7.02
CA VAL A 47 -12.48 -25.85 -6.76
C VAL A 47 -13.80 -26.07 -7.49
N ALA A 48 -14.18 -27.33 -7.66
CA ALA A 48 -15.43 -27.72 -8.32
C ALA A 48 -16.64 -27.00 -7.69
N ILE A 49 -17.64 -26.65 -8.51
CA ILE A 49 -18.84 -25.94 -8.02
C ILE A 49 -19.62 -26.74 -6.97
N LYS A 50 -19.55 -28.08 -7.05
CA LYS A 50 -20.18 -29.02 -6.13
C LYS A 50 -19.47 -29.15 -4.77
N THR A 51 -18.29 -28.54 -4.59
CA THR A 51 -17.60 -28.56 -3.29
C THR A 51 -18.47 -27.85 -2.25
N VAL A 52 -18.63 -28.48 -1.09
CA VAL A 52 -19.46 -27.98 0.01
C VAL A 52 -18.81 -26.74 0.62
N GLY A 53 -19.63 -25.73 0.96
CA GLY A 53 -19.19 -24.47 1.55
C GLY A 53 -19.96 -23.28 0.98
N ASP A 54 -20.29 -22.32 1.84
CA ASP A 54 -20.96 -21.05 1.50
C ASP A 54 -20.18 -19.89 2.13
N GLY A 55 -18.87 -19.91 1.88
CA GLY A 55 -17.94 -18.99 2.50
C GLY A 55 -18.10 -17.56 1.98
N LEU A 56 -17.98 -16.60 2.89
CA LEU A 56 -18.10 -15.17 2.62
C LEU A 56 -16.86 -14.44 3.12
N ASN A 57 -16.38 -13.48 2.33
CA ASN A 57 -15.37 -12.52 2.72
C ASN A 57 -16.04 -11.19 3.09
N ASP A 58 -16.15 -10.91 4.38
CA ASP A 58 -16.57 -9.61 4.91
C ASP A 58 -15.39 -8.90 5.56
N HIS A 59 -14.44 -8.49 4.71
CA HIS A 59 -13.15 -7.97 5.14
C HIS A 59 -13.28 -6.85 6.19
N LEU A 60 -12.55 -6.97 7.30
CA LEU A 60 -12.61 -6.04 8.43
C LEU A 60 -12.39 -4.58 8.02
N GLY A 61 -11.43 -4.38 7.13
CA GLY A 61 -11.08 -3.08 6.60
C GLY A 61 -12.11 -2.51 5.63
N PHE A 62 -13.14 -3.26 5.19
CA PHE A 62 -14.11 -2.84 4.17
C PHE A 62 -15.59 -3.04 4.57
N ARG A 63 -15.84 -3.25 5.86
CA ARG A 63 -17.19 -3.35 6.43
C ARG A 63 -17.49 -2.18 7.38
N SER A 64 -18.76 -1.95 7.65
CA SER A 64 -19.13 -0.95 8.65
C SER A 64 -18.74 -1.43 10.03
N ASN A 65 -18.22 -0.52 10.85
CA ASN A 65 -17.86 -0.77 12.24
C ASN A 65 -18.53 0.29 13.12
N PRO A 66 -18.74 0.02 14.42
CA PRO A 66 -19.24 1.04 15.33
C PRO A 66 -18.35 2.30 15.27
N THR A 67 -18.96 3.47 15.14
CA THR A 67 -18.25 4.74 14.89
C THR A 67 -17.34 5.14 16.05
N ALA A 68 -17.77 4.91 17.30
CA ALA A 68 -16.99 5.29 18.48
C ALA A 68 -15.61 4.57 18.55
N PRO A 69 -15.52 3.24 18.37
CA PRO A 69 -14.24 2.55 18.18
C PRO A 69 -13.36 3.08 17.04
N LEU A 70 -13.94 3.45 15.89
CA LEU A 70 -13.17 4.00 14.77
C LEU A 70 -12.48 5.33 15.16
N ILE A 71 -13.22 6.23 15.80
CA ILE A 71 -12.70 7.52 16.28
C ILE A 71 -11.66 7.30 17.38
N SER A 72 -11.94 6.42 18.36
CA SER A 72 -11.03 6.12 19.46
C SER A 72 -9.72 5.49 18.96
N GLY A 73 -9.82 4.57 17.99
CA GLY A 73 -8.68 3.98 17.31
C GLY A 73 -7.83 5.03 16.60
N ARG A 74 -8.48 5.98 15.90
CA ARG A 74 -7.77 7.10 15.25
C ARG A 74 -7.03 7.98 16.27
N VAL A 75 -7.69 8.38 17.36
CA VAL A 75 -7.05 9.19 18.42
C VAL A 75 -5.83 8.48 19.00
N THR A 76 -5.96 7.17 19.26
CA THR A 76 -4.85 6.35 19.76
C THR A 76 -3.68 6.29 18.76
N MET A 77 -3.99 6.13 17.47
CA MET A 77 -2.98 6.14 16.41
C MET A 77 -2.25 7.49 16.33
N GLU A 78 -2.98 8.62 16.36
CA GLU A 78 -2.37 9.97 16.36
C GLU A 78 -1.43 10.19 17.55
N LEU A 79 -1.82 9.71 18.75
CA LEU A 79 -0.96 9.80 19.94
C LEU A 79 0.31 8.96 19.79
N LEU A 80 0.20 7.75 19.25
CA LEU A 80 1.35 6.85 19.04
C LEU A 80 2.32 7.40 17.99
N GLU A 81 1.79 7.97 16.91
CA GLU A 81 2.59 8.61 15.86
C GLU A 81 3.33 9.84 16.39
N LYS A 82 2.71 10.63 17.28
CA LYS A 82 3.36 11.81 17.89
C LYS A 82 4.41 11.50 18.95
N ASN A 83 4.26 10.39 19.69
CA ASN A 83 5.06 10.14 20.89
C ASN A 83 6.46 9.54 20.61
N ILE A 84 6.89 9.38 19.34
CA ILE A 84 8.19 8.83 18.87
C ILE A 84 8.60 7.47 19.50
N ASN A 85 7.78 6.87 20.37
CA ASN A 85 8.06 5.60 21.02
C ASN A 85 7.78 4.46 20.05
N ALA A 86 8.79 4.12 19.26
CA ALA A 86 8.70 3.10 18.23
C ALA A 86 8.32 1.72 18.80
N ILE A 87 8.70 1.41 20.04
CA ILE A 87 8.32 0.15 20.70
C ILE A 87 6.80 0.10 20.95
N ALA A 88 6.22 1.19 21.46
CA ALA A 88 4.78 1.28 21.68
C ALA A 88 4.00 1.19 20.35
N ARG A 89 4.49 1.86 19.29
CA ARG A 89 3.94 1.76 17.93
C ARG A 89 3.96 0.32 17.41
N CYS A 90 5.10 -0.38 17.53
CA CYS A 90 5.23 -1.79 17.13
C CYS A 90 4.27 -2.70 17.90
N LYS A 91 4.12 -2.52 19.22
CA LYS A 91 3.17 -3.30 20.02
C LYS A 91 1.72 -3.09 19.57
N ALA A 92 1.33 -1.86 19.27
CA ALA A 92 0.01 -1.55 18.75
C ALA A 92 -0.22 -2.15 17.35
N ALA A 93 0.77 -2.04 16.46
CA ALA A 93 0.72 -2.65 15.13
C ALA A 93 0.52 -4.18 15.21
N ASN A 94 1.28 -4.86 16.07
CA ASN A 94 1.14 -6.30 16.28
C ASN A 94 -0.24 -6.68 16.83
N ALA A 95 -0.82 -5.87 17.73
CA ALA A 95 -2.18 -6.08 18.22
C ALA A 95 -3.22 -5.97 17.10
N THR A 96 -3.05 -5.02 16.18
CA THR A 96 -3.89 -4.90 14.97
C THR A 96 -3.78 -6.14 14.08
N VAL A 97 -2.57 -6.59 13.78
CA VAL A 97 -2.35 -7.82 12.98
C VAL A 97 -3.00 -9.04 13.64
N SER A 98 -2.78 -9.20 14.95
CA SER A 98 -3.36 -10.30 15.74
C SER A 98 -4.89 -10.26 15.74
N LEU A 99 -5.49 -9.07 15.80
CA LEU A 99 -6.95 -8.91 15.69
C LEU A 99 -7.44 -9.41 14.33
N PHE A 100 -6.82 -8.99 13.23
CA PHE A 100 -7.20 -9.43 11.88
C PHE A 100 -7.05 -10.95 11.74
N GLU A 101 -5.97 -11.55 12.24
CA GLU A 101 -5.79 -13.01 12.25
C GLU A 101 -6.88 -13.73 13.07
N THR A 102 -7.19 -13.23 14.28
CA THR A 102 -8.16 -13.85 15.20
C THR A 102 -9.56 -13.95 14.61
N VAL A 103 -9.96 -12.96 13.80
CA VAL A 103 -11.27 -12.92 13.14
C VAL A 103 -11.21 -13.39 11.68
N ALA A 104 -10.15 -14.12 11.32
CA ALA A 104 -9.92 -14.68 9.99
C ALA A 104 -10.04 -13.64 8.87
N TYR A 105 -9.56 -12.42 9.10
CA TYR A 105 -9.60 -11.28 8.17
C TYR A 105 -11.00 -10.87 7.69
N GLY A 106 -12.08 -11.42 8.29
CA GLY A 106 -13.46 -11.24 7.84
C GLY A 106 -14.07 -12.44 7.11
N PHE A 107 -13.33 -13.54 6.96
CA PHE A 107 -13.85 -14.75 6.33
C PHE A 107 -14.75 -15.55 7.27
N THR A 108 -15.82 -16.12 6.71
CA THR A 108 -16.73 -17.05 7.39
C THR A 108 -17.01 -18.26 6.50
N ASN A 109 -17.31 -19.43 7.06
CA ASN A 109 -17.52 -20.67 6.31
C ASN A 109 -18.96 -20.83 5.78
N ASN A 110 -19.90 -20.08 6.35
CA ASN A 110 -21.34 -20.17 6.10
C ASN A 110 -22.05 -18.81 6.05
N GLY A 111 -21.30 -17.73 5.79
CA GLY A 111 -21.81 -16.36 5.80
C GLY A 111 -21.97 -15.71 7.19
N SER A 112 -21.71 -16.44 8.28
CA SER A 112 -21.93 -15.91 9.65
C SER A 112 -20.79 -16.22 10.64
N MET A 113 -20.21 -17.42 10.58
CA MET A 113 -19.18 -17.85 11.52
C MET A 113 -17.96 -18.43 10.80
N PHE A 114 -16.77 -18.11 11.31
CA PHE A 114 -15.55 -18.79 10.94
C PHE A 114 -15.40 -20.07 11.77
N THR A 115 -15.28 -21.22 11.09
CA THR A 115 -15.08 -22.53 11.73
C THR A 115 -13.72 -23.15 11.38
N GLY A 116 -12.95 -22.52 10.48
CA GLY A 116 -11.61 -22.94 10.11
C GLY A 116 -11.33 -22.84 8.61
N TYR A 117 -10.06 -22.98 8.24
CA TYR A 117 -9.63 -23.09 6.85
C TYR A 117 -9.67 -24.57 6.37
N PRO A 118 -9.87 -24.83 5.06
CA PRO A 118 -10.13 -23.84 4.03
C PRO A 118 -11.56 -23.29 4.09
N VAL A 119 -11.71 -22.01 3.75
CA VAL A 119 -13.02 -21.39 3.53
C VAL A 119 -13.40 -21.59 2.07
N VAL A 120 -14.47 -22.36 1.82
CA VAL A 120 -14.95 -22.67 0.48
C VAL A 120 -16.21 -21.86 0.18
N GLY A 121 -16.21 -21.08 -0.90
CA GLY A 121 -17.34 -20.22 -1.27
C GLY A 121 -17.41 -19.89 -2.75
N PHE A 122 -18.48 -19.22 -3.18
CA PHE A 122 -18.58 -18.76 -4.56
C PHE A 122 -17.60 -17.62 -4.84
N GLN A 123 -17.10 -17.52 -6.09
CA GLN A 123 -16.12 -16.51 -6.50
C GLN A 123 -16.52 -15.10 -6.04
N HIS A 124 -17.78 -14.72 -6.26
CA HIS A 124 -18.29 -13.39 -5.94
C HIS A 124 -18.37 -13.12 -4.43
N GLN A 125 -18.61 -14.13 -3.61
CA GLN A 125 -18.65 -14.00 -2.14
C GLN A 125 -17.25 -13.99 -1.51
N ILE A 126 -16.28 -14.65 -2.15
CA ILE A 126 -14.90 -14.75 -1.66
C ILE A 126 -14.04 -13.57 -2.15
N GLN A 127 -14.21 -13.15 -3.41
CA GLN A 127 -13.42 -12.07 -4.00
C GLN A 127 -13.86 -10.68 -3.54
N ALA A 128 -15.17 -10.47 -3.42
CA ALA A 128 -15.71 -9.15 -3.11
C ALA A 128 -15.83 -8.97 -1.61
N SER A 129 -15.46 -7.78 -1.15
CA SER A 129 -15.67 -7.29 0.20
C SER A 129 -16.10 -5.84 0.09
N GLY A 130 -17.25 -5.49 0.65
CA GLY A 130 -17.82 -4.16 0.49
C GLY A 130 -19.13 -3.97 1.24
N ALA A 131 -19.35 -4.74 2.30
CA ALA A 131 -20.57 -4.65 3.10
C ALA A 131 -20.80 -3.23 3.64
N CYS A 132 -19.73 -2.42 3.78
CA CYS A 132 -19.87 -1.03 4.19
C CYS A 132 -20.73 -0.18 3.24
N LEU A 133 -20.71 -0.43 1.93
CA LEU A 133 -21.54 0.34 0.98
C LEU A 133 -23.04 0.01 1.11
N GLY A 134 -23.37 -1.15 1.66
CA GLY A 134 -24.74 -1.59 1.91
C GLY A 134 -25.19 -1.38 3.35
N SER A 135 -24.42 -0.70 4.19
CA SER A 135 -24.80 -0.48 5.59
C SER A 135 -26.04 0.41 5.69
N GLN A 136 -26.89 0.14 6.68
CA GLN A 136 -28.07 0.96 6.93
C GLN A 136 -27.67 2.37 7.35
N GLU A 137 -28.43 3.38 6.91
CA GLU A 137 -28.30 4.72 7.44
C GLU A 137 -28.87 4.73 8.87
N ASP A 138 -27.97 4.70 9.85
CA ASP A 138 -28.28 4.55 11.28
C ASP A 138 -27.88 5.79 12.09
N ALA A 139 -27.83 6.96 11.43
CA ALA A 139 -27.34 8.21 11.98
C ALA A 139 -25.88 8.13 12.50
N LEU A 140 -25.02 7.42 11.75
CA LEU A 140 -23.59 7.22 12.04
C LEU A 140 -23.33 6.44 13.34
N LEU A 141 -24.25 5.57 13.77
CA LEU A 141 -23.93 4.59 14.82
C LEU A 141 -22.87 3.59 14.32
N THR A 142 -22.96 3.21 13.04
CA THR A 142 -21.92 2.49 12.31
C THR A 142 -21.46 3.29 11.10
N SER A 143 -20.21 3.06 10.68
CA SER A 143 -19.61 3.78 9.56
C SER A 143 -18.45 3.01 8.93
N CYS A 144 -18.09 3.37 7.70
CA CYS A 144 -16.83 2.94 7.11
C CYS A 144 -15.67 3.63 7.81
N ALA A 145 -14.53 2.96 7.92
CA ALA A 145 -13.37 3.51 8.60
C ALA A 145 -12.88 4.84 8.00
N TRP A 146 -13.13 5.09 6.71
CA TRP A 146 -12.73 6.29 5.96
C TRP A 146 -13.90 7.26 5.66
N ASP A 147 -15.07 7.09 6.29
CA ASP A 147 -16.19 8.00 6.07
C ASP A 147 -15.80 9.44 6.50
N PRO A 148 -15.89 10.44 5.60
CA PRO A 148 -15.42 11.79 5.88
C PRO A 148 -16.24 12.54 6.94
N ARG A 149 -17.42 12.02 7.31
CA ARG A 149 -18.28 12.60 8.36
C ARG A 149 -17.75 12.32 9.77
N ILE A 150 -16.82 11.38 9.90
CA ILE A 150 -16.19 11.01 11.18
C ILE A 150 -14.68 11.24 11.12
N ARG A 151 -14.06 11.42 12.28
CA ARG A 151 -12.58 11.49 12.38
C ARG A 151 -12.00 10.08 12.53
N GLY A 152 -12.20 9.27 11.50
CA GLY A 152 -11.77 7.88 11.42
C GLY A 152 -10.36 7.71 10.84
N THR A 153 -10.13 6.60 10.13
CA THR A 153 -8.86 6.29 9.48
C THR A 153 -8.59 7.27 8.34
N PHE A 154 -7.40 7.87 8.35
CA PHE A 154 -6.89 8.73 7.30
C PHE A 154 -5.46 8.30 6.97
N PHE A 155 -5.22 7.99 5.70
CA PHE A 155 -4.02 7.30 5.25
C PHE A 155 -3.70 7.66 3.80
N TYR A 156 -2.45 7.44 3.43
CA TYR A 156 -2.03 7.39 2.03
C TYR A 156 -1.74 5.96 1.61
N THR A 157 -1.67 5.75 0.30
CA THR A 157 -1.25 4.49 -0.28
C THR A 157 -0.15 4.71 -1.31
N ASN A 158 0.92 3.94 -1.16
CA ASN A 158 1.91 3.73 -2.22
C ASN A 158 1.55 2.45 -2.95
N GLY A 159 1.69 2.46 -4.27
CA GLY A 159 1.37 1.33 -5.12
C GLY A 159 2.27 1.33 -6.34
N TYR A 160 3.06 0.28 -6.54
CA TYR A 160 3.97 0.21 -7.68
C TYR A 160 4.21 -1.22 -8.12
N SER A 161 4.43 -1.40 -9.41
CA SER A 161 4.60 -2.71 -10.04
C SER A 161 6.06 -2.97 -10.35
N ILE A 162 6.58 -4.09 -9.88
CA ILE A 162 7.94 -4.58 -10.17
C ILE A 162 7.82 -5.79 -11.09
N ALA A 163 8.54 -5.78 -12.22
CA ALA A 163 8.58 -6.94 -13.11
C ALA A 163 9.07 -8.19 -12.35
N LEU A 164 8.45 -9.35 -12.59
CA LEU A 164 8.73 -10.60 -11.86
C LEU A 164 10.22 -10.95 -11.84
N SER A 165 10.93 -10.68 -12.92
CA SER A 165 12.38 -10.90 -13.07
C SER A 165 13.24 -10.15 -12.03
N ARG A 166 12.72 -9.08 -11.43
CA ARG A 166 13.41 -8.19 -10.49
C ARG A 166 12.92 -8.31 -9.04
N VAL A 167 11.78 -8.97 -8.83
CA VAL A 167 11.13 -9.09 -7.51
C VAL A 167 12.05 -9.68 -6.43
N PRO A 168 12.79 -10.78 -6.66
CA PRO A 168 13.63 -11.37 -5.60
C PRO A 168 14.72 -10.41 -5.10
N ALA A 169 15.37 -9.68 -6.03
CA ALA A 169 16.40 -8.70 -5.69
C ALA A 169 15.81 -7.50 -4.95
N PHE A 170 14.65 -7.01 -5.39
CA PHE A 170 13.95 -5.92 -4.70
C PHE A 170 13.59 -6.31 -3.26
N ILE A 171 12.97 -7.49 -3.05
CA ILE A 171 12.63 -7.97 -1.72
C ILE A 171 13.88 -8.09 -0.84
N ALA A 172 15.01 -8.58 -1.37
CA ALA A 172 16.26 -8.68 -0.62
C ALA A 172 16.74 -7.31 -0.11
N ASP A 173 16.67 -6.25 -0.93
CA ASP A 173 17.02 -4.89 -0.49
C ASP A 173 16.03 -4.34 0.56
N MET A 174 14.73 -4.61 0.39
CA MET A 174 13.71 -4.21 1.37
C MET A 174 13.96 -4.89 2.73
N GLN A 175 14.32 -6.18 2.70
CA GLN A 175 14.71 -6.96 3.88
C GLN A 175 15.97 -6.39 4.53
N GLN A 176 16.97 -5.98 3.74
CA GLN A 176 18.17 -5.31 4.24
C GLN A 176 17.82 -3.97 4.91
N LEU A 177 16.90 -3.20 4.34
CA LEU A 177 16.45 -1.93 4.94
C LEU A 177 15.71 -2.17 6.27
N ARG A 178 14.83 -3.18 6.32
CA ARG A 178 14.20 -3.64 7.56
C ARG A 178 15.23 -4.05 8.60
N ASP A 179 16.27 -4.79 8.23
CA ASP A 179 17.29 -5.23 9.19
C ASP A 179 18.08 -4.07 9.81
N ARG A 180 18.27 -2.97 9.07
CA ARG A 180 18.92 -1.75 9.59
C ARG A 180 18.01 -0.92 10.49
N SER A 181 16.69 -0.98 10.31
CA SER A 181 15.74 -0.09 10.99
C SER A 181 14.41 -0.80 11.31
N PRO A 182 14.42 -1.92 12.07
CA PRO A 182 13.24 -2.80 12.17
C PRO A 182 12.01 -2.12 12.77
N LEU A 183 12.20 -1.26 13.79
CA LEU A 183 11.10 -0.55 14.43
C LEU A 183 10.45 0.51 13.52
N SER A 184 11.14 0.92 12.45
CA SER A 184 10.61 1.88 11.48
C SER A 184 9.55 1.28 10.56
N PHE A 185 9.46 -0.05 10.49
CA PHE A 185 8.53 -0.75 9.61
C PHE A 185 7.16 -1.03 10.24
N CYS A 186 6.96 -0.77 11.54
CA CYS A 186 5.68 -1.11 12.18
C CYS A 186 4.49 -0.33 11.64
N GLY A 187 4.70 0.83 11.02
CA GLY A 187 3.64 1.57 10.33
C GLY A 187 3.05 0.79 9.15
N ILE A 188 3.84 -0.06 8.50
CA ILE A 188 3.39 -0.96 7.43
C ILE A 188 2.59 -2.11 8.06
N ASP A 189 3.11 -2.74 9.11
CA ASP A 189 2.44 -3.83 9.83
C ASP A 189 1.11 -3.37 10.45
N ALA A 190 1.01 -2.11 10.90
CA ALA A 190 -0.23 -1.53 11.44
C ALA A 190 -1.38 -1.49 10.41
N SER A 191 -1.04 -1.48 9.11
CA SER A 191 -1.99 -1.60 7.99
C SER A 191 -2.18 -3.05 7.53
N VAL A 192 -1.79 -4.02 8.35
CA VAL A 192 -1.80 -5.47 8.05
C VAL A 192 -0.81 -5.82 6.93
N GLY A 193 0.29 -5.07 6.84
CA GLY A 193 1.42 -5.36 5.99
C GLY A 193 1.38 -4.73 4.61
N MET A 194 2.41 -5.05 3.83
CA MET A 194 2.52 -4.69 2.42
C MET A 194 1.91 -5.80 1.56
N LEU A 195 0.92 -5.46 0.75
CA LEU A 195 0.19 -6.42 -0.07
C LEU A 195 0.90 -6.60 -1.42
N LEU A 196 1.19 -7.85 -1.78
CA LEU A 196 1.84 -8.25 -3.03
C LEU A 196 0.82 -8.99 -3.91
N ARG A 197 0.49 -8.41 -5.07
CA ARG A 197 -0.55 -8.94 -5.98
C ARG A 197 -0.01 -9.14 -7.37
N TYR A 198 -0.39 -10.23 -8.02
CA TYR A 198 0.13 -10.63 -9.33
C TYR A 198 -0.66 -9.96 -10.45
N VAL A 199 0.05 -9.38 -11.41
CA VAL A 199 -0.52 -8.69 -12.56
C VAL A 199 0.14 -9.21 -13.84
N LYS A 200 -0.68 -9.66 -14.79
CA LYS A 200 -0.19 -10.08 -16.11
C LYS A 200 0.17 -8.88 -16.98
N ALA A 201 1.13 -9.07 -17.88
CA ALA A 201 1.44 -8.13 -18.93
C ALA A 201 0.17 -7.74 -19.71
N SER A 202 0.07 -6.47 -20.06
CA SER A 202 -1.09 -5.88 -20.72
C SER A 202 -0.70 -5.26 -22.06
N SER A 203 -1.57 -5.41 -23.05
CA SER A 203 -1.42 -4.75 -24.34
C SER A 203 -1.81 -3.27 -24.32
N ALA A 204 -2.48 -2.80 -23.25
CA ALA A 204 -2.88 -1.41 -23.06
C ALA A 204 -1.67 -0.47 -23.09
N TYR A 205 -1.83 0.73 -23.65
CA TYR A 205 -0.69 1.62 -23.91
C TYR A 205 0.02 2.12 -22.65
N LEU A 206 -0.75 2.39 -21.59
CA LEU A 206 -0.25 2.71 -20.25
C LEU A 206 -0.34 1.50 -19.28
N GLY A 207 -0.45 0.29 -19.84
CA GLY A 207 -0.46 -0.96 -19.09
C GLY A 207 0.95 -1.40 -18.65
N LYS A 208 1.00 -2.49 -17.89
CA LYS A 208 2.26 -3.12 -17.47
C LYS A 208 2.83 -3.92 -18.65
N PRO A 209 4.07 -3.70 -19.09
CA PRO A 209 4.64 -4.36 -20.26
C PRO A 209 5.06 -5.81 -19.99
N GLU A 210 5.28 -6.16 -18.74
CA GLU A 210 5.75 -7.47 -18.27
C GLU A 210 4.83 -7.97 -17.15
N ASP A 211 4.82 -9.29 -16.94
CA ASP A 211 4.24 -9.87 -15.73
C ASP A 211 4.95 -9.30 -14.50
N SER A 212 4.18 -8.83 -13.53
CA SER A 212 4.67 -8.04 -12.41
C SER A 212 3.96 -8.38 -11.12
N ILE A 213 4.58 -7.99 -10.01
CA ILE A 213 3.92 -7.92 -8.70
C ILE A 213 3.67 -6.45 -8.37
N ASP A 214 2.42 -6.12 -8.08
CA ASP A 214 2.03 -4.87 -7.46
C ASP A 214 2.32 -4.96 -5.97
N PHE A 215 3.12 -4.03 -5.46
CA PHE A 215 3.38 -3.81 -4.05
C PHE A 215 2.54 -2.63 -3.58
N ASP A 216 1.63 -2.88 -2.65
CA ASP A 216 0.74 -1.87 -2.08
C ASP A 216 1.00 -1.69 -0.59
N ILE A 217 1.19 -0.44 -0.20
CA ILE A 217 1.49 -0.06 1.17
C ILE A 217 0.49 1.02 1.58
N SER A 218 -0.35 0.73 2.57
CA SER A 218 -1.17 1.73 3.25
C SER A 218 -0.43 2.22 4.49
N TYR A 219 -0.46 3.53 4.75
CA TYR A 219 0.25 4.09 5.89
C TYR A 219 -0.44 5.34 6.45
N TYR A 220 -0.37 5.49 7.77
CA TYR A 220 -1.00 6.58 8.53
C TYR A 220 -0.70 7.94 7.93
N ARG A 221 -1.69 8.83 7.79
CA ARG A 221 -1.51 10.24 7.41
C ARG A 221 -2.12 11.14 8.49
N SER A 222 -1.41 12.19 8.91
CA SER A 222 -1.98 13.25 9.76
C SER A 222 -3.13 13.98 9.03
N TYR A 223 -4.04 14.63 9.75
CA TYR A 223 -4.97 15.58 9.13
C TYR A 223 -4.34 16.96 8.90
N SER A 224 -3.21 17.26 9.54
CA SER A 224 -2.50 18.54 9.39
C SER A 224 -1.56 18.49 8.19
N LYS A 225 -1.63 19.48 7.29
CA LYS A 225 -0.66 19.64 6.20
C LYS A 225 0.72 19.98 6.78
N GLY A 226 1.77 19.36 6.27
CA GLY A 226 3.18 19.59 6.62
C GLY A 226 3.67 18.85 7.85
N GLU A 227 2.81 18.10 8.56
CA GLU A 227 3.20 17.40 9.79
C GLU A 227 4.03 16.15 9.47
N PRO A 228 5.30 16.08 9.91
CA PRO A 228 6.14 14.91 9.71
C PRO A 228 5.60 13.70 10.45
N ASN A 229 5.76 12.53 9.86
CA ASN A 229 5.39 11.27 10.47
C ASN A 229 6.67 10.49 10.77
N PRO A 230 6.90 10.03 12.01
CA PRO A 230 8.15 9.37 12.32
C PRO A 230 8.28 8.07 11.56
N HIS A 231 9.48 7.83 11.02
CA HIS A 231 9.86 6.67 10.22
C HIS A 231 9.33 6.62 8.78
N TYR A 232 8.77 7.73 8.28
CA TYR A 232 8.41 7.86 6.88
C TYR A 232 9.60 7.78 5.91
N ASP A 233 10.81 8.05 6.40
CA ASP A 233 12.05 7.87 5.66
C ASP A 233 12.17 6.47 5.03
N VAL A 234 11.67 5.44 5.73
CA VAL A 234 11.63 4.08 5.20
C VAL A 234 10.64 3.95 4.03
N LEU A 235 9.45 4.56 4.11
CA LEU A 235 8.46 4.49 3.04
C LEU A 235 8.94 5.20 1.78
N ASP A 236 9.57 6.36 1.95
CA ASP A 236 10.15 7.15 0.87
C ASP A 236 11.32 6.41 0.22
N GLU A 237 12.21 5.80 1.03
CA GLU A 237 13.33 5.01 0.51
C GLU A 237 12.83 3.79 -0.28
N LEU A 238 11.83 3.06 0.24
CA LEU A 238 11.24 1.92 -0.47
C LEU A 238 10.64 2.34 -1.81
N GLN A 239 9.90 3.45 -1.84
CA GLN A 239 9.26 3.95 -3.06
C GLN A 239 10.30 4.44 -4.08
N GLN A 240 11.30 5.20 -3.65
CA GLN A 240 12.39 5.67 -4.52
C GLN A 240 13.25 4.51 -5.04
N MET A 241 13.57 3.53 -4.18
CA MET A 241 14.28 2.31 -4.57
C MET A 241 13.48 1.54 -5.63
N ALA A 242 12.19 1.33 -5.42
CA ALA A 242 11.32 0.70 -6.41
C ALA A 242 11.35 1.47 -7.74
N LEU A 243 11.07 2.77 -7.71
CA LEU A 243 10.88 3.60 -8.91
C LEU A 243 12.18 3.83 -9.71
N HIS A 244 13.32 4.01 -9.03
CA HIS A 244 14.57 4.42 -9.66
C HIS A 244 15.56 3.25 -9.83
N LYS A 245 15.77 2.42 -8.80
CA LYS A 245 16.67 1.25 -8.89
C LYS A 245 16.05 0.09 -9.67
N TYR A 246 14.75 -0.16 -9.45
CA TYR A 246 14.04 -1.30 -10.05
C TYR A 246 13.07 -0.91 -11.17
N SER A 247 13.09 0.35 -11.60
CA SER A 247 12.23 0.90 -12.67
C SER A 247 10.76 0.53 -12.50
N ALA A 248 10.26 0.52 -11.26
CA ALA A 248 8.88 0.18 -10.97
C ALA A 248 7.91 1.14 -11.67
N ILE A 249 6.76 0.64 -12.09
CA ILE A 249 5.71 1.47 -12.68
C ILE A 249 4.73 1.86 -11.57
N PRO A 250 4.56 3.15 -11.26
CA PRO A 250 3.61 3.58 -10.24
C PRO A 250 2.18 3.20 -10.65
N HIS A 251 1.35 2.89 -9.67
CA HIS A 251 -0.08 2.71 -9.86
C HIS A 251 -0.76 4.08 -9.98
N TRP A 252 -1.48 4.32 -11.09
CA TRP A 252 -2.09 5.61 -11.43
C TRP A 252 -3.07 6.16 -10.39
N GLY A 253 -3.85 5.29 -9.75
CA GLY A 253 -4.80 5.67 -8.69
C GLY A 253 -4.23 5.71 -7.27
N LYS A 254 -2.91 5.66 -7.12
CA LYS A 254 -2.19 5.66 -5.83
C LYS A 254 -0.99 6.60 -5.93
N ASN A 255 -0.14 6.62 -4.89
CA ASN A 255 1.08 7.42 -4.82
C ASN A 255 0.83 8.93 -4.77
N ARG A 256 1.92 9.68 -4.70
CA ARG A 256 1.96 11.14 -4.66
C ARG A 256 2.78 11.65 -5.85
N ASN A 257 2.76 12.96 -6.07
CA ASN A 257 3.23 13.60 -7.30
C ASN A 257 4.64 13.19 -7.73
N PHE A 258 5.60 13.10 -6.81
CA PHE A 258 6.98 12.77 -7.18
C PHE A 258 7.09 11.40 -7.86
N ALA A 259 6.20 10.45 -7.54
CA ALA A 259 6.24 9.11 -8.10
C ALA A 259 5.92 9.07 -9.60
N PHE A 260 5.23 10.11 -10.11
CA PHE A 260 4.83 10.22 -11.51
C PHE A 260 5.86 10.96 -12.37
N GLU A 261 6.92 11.52 -11.78
CA GLU A 261 7.96 12.20 -12.54
C GLU A 261 8.64 11.22 -13.52
N GLY A 262 8.63 11.56 -14.81
CA GLY A 262 9.19 10.72 -15.87
C GLY A 262 8.47 9.38 -16.10
N THR A 263 7.29 9.17 -15.52
CA THR A 263 6.59 7.86 -15.56
C THR A 263 6.30 7.37 -16.99
N MET A 264 6.05 8.28 -17.94
CA MET A 264 5.75 7.92 -19.32
C MET A 264 6.89 7.19 -20.02
N ALA A 265 8.15 7.46 -19.64
CA ALA A 265 9.31 6.73 -20.16
C ALA A 265 9.30 5.24 -19.75
N LYS A 266 8.52 4.87 -18.72
CA LYS A 266 8.36 3.49 -18.26
C LYS A 266 7.31 2.70 -19.06
N HIS A 267 6.59 3.35 -19.98
CA HIS A 267 5.57 2.73 -20.81
C HIS A 267 6.01 2.69 -22.29
N PRO A 268 6.33 1.51 -22.86
CA PRO A 268 6.84 1.41 -24.23
C PRO A 268 5.90 1.89 -25.35
N LYS A 269 4.62 2.13 -25.03
CA LYS A 269 3.59 2.57 -25.98
C LYS A 269 2.98 3.92 -25.58
N ALA A 270 3.68 4.70 -24.76
CA ALA A 270 3.25 6.03 -24.31
C ALA A 270 2.97 6.99 -25.48
N ASP A 271 3.78 6.94 -26.53
CA ASP A 271 3.62 7.68 -27.78
C ASP A 271 2.25 7.40 -28.44
N LYS A 272 1.85 6.13 -28.52
CA LYS A 272 0.55 5.72 -29.08
C LYS A 272 -0.62 6.19 -28.24
N PHE A 273 -0.44 6.24 -26.92
CA PHE A 273 -1.44 6.82 -26.03
C PHE A 273 -1.63 8.31 -26.33
N LEU A 274 -0.54 9.07 -26.45
CA LEU A 274 -0.60 10.49 -26.76
C LEU A 274 -1.20 10.75 -28.15
N GLU A 275 -0.90 9.92 -29.14
CA GLU A 275 -1.52 10.00 -30.48
C GLU A 275 -3.04 9.80 -30.41
N VAL A 276 -3.51 8.77 -29.70
CA VAL A 276 -4.95 8.52 -29.51
C VAL A 276 -5.60 9.66 -28.72
N LYS A 277 -4.97 10.13 -27.65
CA LYS A 277 -5.45 11.28 -26.88
C LYS A 277 -5.65 12.49 -27.81
N GLN A 278 -4.65 12.87 -28.61
CA GLN A 278 -4.75 14.02 -29.51
C GLN A 278 -5.83 13.84 -30.59
N ARG A 279 -6.05 12.61 -31.06
CA ARG A 279 -7.10 12.31 -32.06
C ARG A 279 -8.51 12.50 -31.51
N TYR A 280 -8.74 12.05 -30.27
CA TYR A 280 -10.08 12.03 -29.67
C TYR A 280 -10.38 13.26 -28.80
N ASP A 281 -9.36 13.98 -28.35
CA ASP A 281 -9.46 15.19 -27.53
C ASP A 281 -8.48 16.28 -28.03
N PRO A 282 -8.64 16.77 -29.28
CA PRO A 282 -7.70 17.72 -29.87
C PRO A 282 -7.68 19.07 -29.16
N ASP A 283 -8.80 19.45 -28.54
CA ASP A 283 -8.97 20.71 -27.81
C ASP A 283 -8.61 20.57 -26.31
N GLY A 284 -8.26 19.36 -25.85
CA GLY A 284 -7.83 19.13 -24.47
C GLY A 284 -8.93 19.26 -23.43
N ILE A 285 -10.20 19.01 -23.77
CA ILE A 285 -11.37 19.11 -22.88
C ILE A 285 -11.21 18.20 -21.65
N PHE A 286 -10.56 17.05 -21.80
CA PHE A 286 -10.31 16.10 -20.71
C PHE A 286 -8.91 16.24 -20.10
N SER A 287 -8.21 17.32 -20.42
CA SER A 287 -6.85 17.59 -19.96
C SER A 287 -6.85 18.66 -18.88
N SER A 288 -5.86 18.58 -18.00
CA SER A 288 -5.55 19.58 -16.98
C SER A 288 -4.03 19.77 -16.93
N GLU A 289 -3.60 20.85 -16.28
CA GLU A 289 -2.16 21.09 -16.04
C GLU A 289 -1.49 19.85 -15.41
N TRP A 290 -2.13 19.24 -14.41
CA TRP A 290 -1.60 18.06 -13.74
C TRP A 290 -1.52 16.83 -14.66
N SER A 291 -2.54 16.58 -15.50
CA SER A 291 -2.48 15.43 -16.42
C SER A 291 -1.38 15.63 -17.46
N ASP A 292 -1.16 16.86 -17.93
CA ASP A 292 -0.11 17.15 -18.91
C ASP A 292 1.29 16.98 -18.31
N GLN A 293 1.47 17.37 -17.06
CA GLN A 293 2.70 17.12 -16.28
C GLN A 293 2.98 15.62 -16.13
N VAL A 294 1.99 14.86 -15.68
CA VAL A 294 2.12 13.41 -15.47
C VAL A 294 2.36 12.66 -16.79
N LEU A 295 1.73 13.12 -17.89
CA LEU A 295 1.89 12.56 -19.22
C LEU A 295 3.15 13.06 -19.94
N GLY A 296 3.99 13.86 -19.28
CA GLY A 296 5.24 14.38 -19.85
C GLY A 296 5.03 15.28 -21.07
N ILE A 297 3.86 15.90 -21.19
CA ILE A 297 3.52 16.83 -22.27
C ILE A 297 4.10 18.21 -21.95
N ASN A 298 3.88 18.70 -20.73
CA ASN A 298 4.39 20.00 -20.28
C ASN A 298 4.51 20.07 -18.75
N GLY A 299 5.61 20.65 -18.26
CA GLY A 299 5.89 20.79 -16.83
C GLY A 299 6.38 19.51 -16.14
N SER A 300 6.43 19.54 -14.81
CA SER A 300 6.72 18.38 -13.95
C SER A 300 5.61 18.24 -12.92
N PRO A 301 5.21 17.01 -12.55
CA PRO A 301 4.27 16.81 -11.47
C PRO A 301 4.87 17.17 -10.11
N ALA A 302 6.21 17.17 -9.98
CA ALA A 302 6.89 17.49 -8.72
C ALA A 302 6.76 18.98 -8.36
N ILE A 303 6.42 19.27 -7.11
CA ILE A 303 6.26 20.64 -6.59
C ILE A 303 7.29 20.87 -5.50
N PHE A 304 8.17 21.84 -5.71
CA PHE A 304 9.23 22.21 -4.77
C PHE A 304 8.82 23.41 -3.94
N GLU A 305 8.25 23.14 -2.76
CA GLU A 305 7.86 24.13 -1.76
C GLU A 305 8.31 23.69 -0.36
N LYS A 306 8.22 24.58 0.64
CA LYS A 306 8.47 24.20 2.03
C LYS A 306 7.59 23.00 2.40
N HIS A 307 8.17 21.99 3.06
CA HIS A 307 7.52 20.73 3.46
C HIS A 307 7.03 19.84 2.29
N CYS A 308 7.46 20.08 1.05
CA CYS A 308 6.97 19.31 -0.10
C CYS A 308 7.25 17.80 0.01
N ALA A 309 8.36 17.40 0.62
CA ALA A 309 8.71 15.99 0.72
C ALA A 309 7.86 15.26 1.77
N ILE A 310 7.50 15.93 2.87
CA ILE A 310 6.54 15.41 3.86
C ILE A 310 5.18 15.12 3.22
N GLU A 311 4.78 15.94 2.25
CA GLU A 311 3.53 15.77 1.50
C GLU A 311 3.66 14.85 0.28
N GLY A 312 4.83 14.28 0.00
CA GLY A 312 5.07 13.48 -1.21
C GLY A 312 4.95 14.27 -2.53
N MET A 313 5.13 15.58 -2.47
CA MET A 313 5.07 16.45 -3.65
C MET A 313 6.41 16.54 -4.37
N CYS A 314 7.52 16.29 -3.67
CA CYS A 314 8.88 16.30 -4.22
C CYS A 314 9.72 15.19 -3.55
N ILE A 315 10.83 14.82 -4.19
CA ILE A 315 11.97 14.20 -3.50
C ILE A 315 12.78 15.33 -2.86
N CYS A 316 13.18 15.18 -1.60
CA CYS A 316 13.87 16.28 -0.90
C CYS A 316 15.24 16.55 -1.53
N SER A 317 15.59 17.83 -1.65
CA SER A 317 16.92 18.31 -2.09
C SER A 317 17.49 19.39 -1.17
N ASP A 318 16.64 19.94 -0.31
CA ASP A 318 16.93 20.97 0.68
C ASP A 318 16.22 20.60 1.97
N ASP A 319 16.80 20.95 3.11
CA ASP A 319 16.22 20.61 4.42
C ASP A 319 14.84 21.23 4.61
N SER A 320 14.56 22.41 4.04
CA SER A 320 13.24 23.06 4.12
C SER A 320 12.10 22.23 3.55
N HIS A 321 12.38 21.22 2.73
CA HIS A 321 11.39 20.25 2.24
C HIS A 321 10.95 19.24 3.31
N CYS A 322 11.70 19.11 4.40
CA CYS A 322 11.56 18.06 5.41
C CYS A 322 11.07 18.52 6.79
N ALA A 323 10.86 19.81 7.03
CA ALA A 323 10.53 20.38 8.35
C ALA A 323 11.72 20.35 9.36
N PRO A 324 12.81 21.07 9.07
CA PRO A 324 13.99 21.10 9.93
C PRO A 324 13.70 21.74 11.29
N GLU A 325 12.69 22.61 11.37
CA GLU A 325 12.19 23.17 12.62
C GLU A 325 11.63 22.11 13.59
N GLU A 326 11.27 20.92 13.08
CA GLU A 326 10.82 19.75 13.86
C GLU A 326 11.90 18.67 13.96
N GLY A 327 13.13 18.96 13.53
CA GLY A 327 14.27 18.04 13.60
C GLY A 327 14.36 17.04 12.44
N TYR A 328 13.65 17.27 11.33
CA TYR A 328 13.71 16.42 10.14
C TYR A 328 14.51 17.07 9.03
N TYR A 329 15.48 16.34 8.50
CA TYR A 329 16.44 16.84 7.51
C TYR A 329 16.42 15.96 6.26
N CYS A 330 16.82 16.54 5.13
CA CYS A 330 16.93 15.80 3.89
C CYS A 330 18.23 15.01 3.88
N LEU A 331 18.15 13.68 4.01
CA LEU A 331 19.30 12.80 4.12
C LEU A 331 19.28 11.69 3.06
N PRO A 332 20.44 11.07 2.76
CA PRO A 332 20.48 9.85 1.96
C PRO A 332 19.70 8.70 2.60
N GLY A 333 19.18 7.80 1.76
CA GLY A 333 18.62 6.51 2.22
C GLY A 333 19.65 5.62 2.94
N LYS A 334 19.17 4.68 3.75
CA LYS A 334 19.99 3.79 4.59
C LYS A 334 20.61 2.62 3.82
N VAL A 335 19.93 2.14 2.78
CA VAL A 335 20.34 1.04 1.89
C VAL A 335 20.49 1.54 0.46
N TYR A 336 19.46 2.19 -0.09
CA TYR A 336 19.54 2.86 -1.39
C TYR A 336 19.95 4.31 -1.17
N THR A 337 21.26 4.55 -1.14
CA THR A 337 21.84 5.85 -0.79
C THR A 337 21.57 6.97 -1.80
N ASP A 338 21.13 6.62 -3.01
CA ASP A 338 20.71 7.61 -4.01
C ASP A 338 19.31 8.17 -3.70
N ALA A 339 18.52 7.50 -2.85
CA ALA A 339 17.29 8.08 -2.34
C ALA A 339 17.58 9.27 -1.43
N ARG A 340 16.66 10.24 -1.43
CA ARG A 340 16.67 11.39 -0.53
C ARG A 340 15.39 11.39 0.28
N VAL A 341 15.53 11.29 1.60
CA VAL A 341 14.43 11.03 2.53
C VAL A 341 14.44 12.02 3.69
N CYS A 342 13.26 12.32 4.23
CA CYS A 342 13.14 13.18 5.41
C CYS A 342 13.28 12.34 6.68
N SER A 343 14.47 12.37 7.27
CA SER A 343 14.79 11.59 8.47
C SER A 343 14.94 12.50 9.68
N PHE A 344 14.39 12.05 10.81
CA PHE A 344 14.56 12.71 12.10
C PHE A 344 16.00 12.58 12.60
N GLN A 345 16.60 13.71 13.00
CA GLN A 345 17.87 13.77 13.71
C GLN A 345 17.60 14.42 15.08
N PRO A 346 17.85 13.71 16.20
CA PRO A 346 17.74 14.31 17.52
C PRO A 346 18.65 15.55 17.60
N ALA A 347 18.12 16.66 18.10
CA ALA A 347 18.98 17.77 18.48
C ALA A 347 19.96 17.29 19.57
N PHE A 348 21.25 17.54 19.36
CA PHE A 348 22.32 17.20 20.31
C PHE A 348 22.19 17.94 21.63
#